data_AF-A0A258IWS5-F1
#
_entry.id   AF-A0A258IWS5-F1
#
_cell.length_a   1.000
_cell.length_b   1.000
_cell.length_c   1.000
_cell.angle_alpha   90.00
_cell.angle_beta   90.00
_cell.angle_gamma   90.00
#
_symmetry.space_group_name_H-M   'P 1'
#
loop_
_entity.id
_entity.type
_entity.pdbx_description
1 polymer ?
#
loop_
_entity_poly.entity_id
_entity_poly.type
_entity_poly.pdbx_seq_one_letter_code
_entity_poly.pdbx_strand_id
1 'polypeptide(L)'
;MNGATGKIARLGVVITLTAVAVTGCASPFRTAKVDPSSPIAEQTRAAARQKGRRPTFADIPAIPTDVRGPARIKALVEAEQRAAAKLRRDAAPETFTLTDTEGYAARARAAAKAPDFGAPTDADRADTEAFAAAARGRASAPSSQPK
;
A
#
# COMPACT_ATOMS: atom_id res chain seq x y z
N MET A 1 58.68 -51.60 22.55
CA MET A 1 57.22 -51.49 22.34
C MET A 1 56.67 -50.28 23.11
N ASN A 2 56.85 -49.04 22.62
CA ASN A 2 56.40 -47.82 23.33
C ASN A 2 55.56 -46.87 22.44
N GLY A 3 54.88 -47.38 21.42
CA GLY A 3 54.17 -46.56 20.42
C GLY A 3 52.66 -46.42 20.58
N ALA A 4 52.05 -47.14 21.52
CA ALA A 4 50.58 -47.26 21.61
C ALA A 4 49.94 -46.28 22.62
N THR A 5 50.66 -45.85 23.65
CA THR A 5 50.09 -45.10 24.77
C THR A 5 49.87 -43.61 24.46
N GLY A 6 50.62 -43.03 23.52
CA GLY A 6 50.52 -41.60 23.17
C GLY A 6 49.31 -41.22 22.29
N LYS A 7 48.71 -42.18 21.58
CA LYS A 7 47.58 -41.92 20.67
C LYS A 7 46.23 -41.86 21.40
N ILE A 8 46.10 -42.62 22.48
CA ILE A 8 44.85 -42.71 23.25
C ILE A 8 44.65 -41.46 24.13
N ALA A 9 45.73 -40.91 24.69
CA ALA A 9 45.67 -39.68 25.48
C ALA A 9 45.27 -38.43 24.65
N ARG A 10 45.71 -38.35 23.38
CA ARG A 10 45.35 -37.25 22.48
C ARG A 10 43.90 -37.29 22.01
N LEU A 11 43.29 -38.47 21.93
CA LEU A 11 41.88 -38.61 21.55
C LEU A 11 40.92 -38.21 22.69
N GLY A 12 41.30 -38.46 23.95
CA GLY A 12 40.48 -38.14 25.14
C GLY A 12 40.35 -36.65 25.44
N VAL A 13 41.35 -35.85 25.08
CA VAL A 13 41.35 -34.39 25.31
C VAL A 13 40.51 -33.64 24.26
N VAL A 14 40.39 -34.18 23.04
CA VAL A 14 39.60 -33.53 21.96
C VAL A 14 38.09 -33.78 22.14
N ILE A 15 37.70 -34.91 22.74
CA ILE A 15 36.29 -35.24 22.99
C ILE A 15 35.73 -34.48 24.20
N THR A 16 36.54 -34.18 25.21
CA THR A 16 36.09 -33.41 26.38
C THR A 16 35.95 -31.91 26.12
N LEU A 17 36.73 -31.35 25.19
CA LEU A 17 36.64 -29.92 24.82
C LEU A 17 35.44 -29.60 23.91
N THR A 18 34.94 -30.58 23.16
CA THR A 18 33.78 -30.41 22.27
C THR A 18 32.45 -30.52 23.01
N ALA A 19 32.40 -31.22 24.16
CA ALA A 19 31.20 -31.29 25.00
C ALA A 19 30.88 -29.98 25.75
N VAL A 20 31.88 -29.14 26.04
CA VAL A 20 31.69 -27.85 26.72
C VAL A 20 31.25 -26.74 25.75
N ALA A 21 31.47 -26.91 24.44
CA ALA A 21 31.11 -25.91 23.43
C ALA A 21 29.62 -25.91 23.02
N VAL A 22 28.83 -26.93 23.41
CA VAL A 22 27.41 -27.07 23.00
C VAL A 22 26.43 -26.45 24.01
N THR A 23 26.87 -26.07 25.21
CA THR A 23 26.03 -25.33 26.16
C THR A 23 25.79 -23.87 25.73
N GLY A 24 26.47 -23.41 24.68
CA GLY A 24 26.32 -22.06 24.08
C GLY A 24 25.12 -21.89 23.15
N CYS A 25 24.38 -22.96 22.81
CA CYS A 25 23.08 -22.82 22.12
C CYS A 25 21.99 -22.38 23.11
N ALA A 26 22.17 -21.22 23.75
CA ALA A 26 21.06 -20.50 24.34
C ALA A 26 20.13 -20.12 23.17
N SER A 27 18.95 -20.70 23.12
CA SER A 27 17.98 -20.36 22.09
C SER A 27 17.78 -18.84 22.07
N PRO A 28 17.89 -18.17 20.90
CA PRO A 28 17.64 -16.73 20.81
C PRO A 28 16.16 -16.39 21.06
N PHE A 29 15.32 -17.42 21.18
CA PHE A 29 13.89 -17.33 21.41
C PHE A 29 13.54 -17.49 22.90
N ARG A 30 14.22 -16.76 23.79
CA ARG A 30 13.74 -16.62 25.17
C ARG A 30 12.59 -15.61 25.17
N THR A 31 11.42 -16.06 25.59
CA THR A 31 10.27 -15.17 25.81
C THR A 31 10.63 -14.13 26.88
N ALA A 32 10.53 -12.85 26.54
CA ALA A 32 10.73 -11.76 27.49
C ALA A 32 9.71 -11.84 28.63
N LYS A 33 10.12 -11.49 29.85
CA LYS A 33 9.20 -11.41 31.00
C LYS A 33 8.28 -10.20 30.80
N VAL A 34 6.99 -10.41 31.05
CA VAL A 34 6.00 -9.31 31.00
C VAL A 34 6.21 -8.38 32.19
N ASP A 35 6.46 -7.11 31.91
CA ASP A 35 6.61 -6.04 32.92
C ASP A 35 5.31 -5.91 33.75
N PRO A 36 5.37 -6.08 35.08
CA PRO A 36 4.19 -5.99 35.95
C PRO A 36 3.62 -4.58 36.06
N SER A 37 4.39 -3.54 35.75
CA SER A 37 3.93 -2.14 35.81
C SER A 37 3.10 -1.71 34.59
N SER A 38 3.07 -2.56 33.55
CA SER A 38 2.34 -2.27 32.32
C SER A 38 0.82 -2.39 32.52
N PRO A 39 0.01 -1.41 32.04
CA PRO A 39 -1.45 -1.48 32.10
C PRO A 39 -2.05 -2.65 31.30
N ILE A 40 -1.26 -3.28 30.41
CA ILE A 40 -1.68 -4.45 29.61
C ILE A 40 -1.01 -5.76 30.08
N ALA A 41 -0.39 -5.77 31.26
CA ALA A 41 0.38 -6.93 31.74
C ALA A 41 -0.46 -8.21 31.81
N GLU A 42 -1.67 -8.12 32.36
CA GLU A 42 -2.58 -9.28 32.48
C GLU A 42 -3.05 -9.79 31.11
N GLN A 43 -3.40 -8.89 30.19
CA GLN A 43 -3.80 -9.26 28.83
C GLN A 43 -2.66 -9.92 28.06
N THR A 44 -1.44 -9.40 28.22
CA THR A 44 -0.23 -9.96 27.60
C THR A 44 0.08 -11.35 28.16
N ARG A 45 -0.06 -11.55 29.48
CA ARG A 45 0.10 -12.86 30.13
C ARG A 45 -0.96 -13.86 29.64
N ALA A 46 -2.21 -13.43 29.51
CA ALA A 46 -3.30 -14.25 29.00
C ALA A 46 -3.04 -14.69 27.55
N ALA A 47 -2.69 -13.74 26.67
CA ALA A 47 -2.35 -14.01 25.27
C ALA A 47 -1.11 -14.91 25.12
N ALA A 48 -0.07 -14.67 25.92
CA ALA A 48 1.15 -15.50 25.89
C ALA A 48 0.89 -16.96 26.32
N ARG A 49 -0.10 -17.19 27.20
CA ARG A 49 -0.52 -18.54 27.61
C ARG A 49 -1.45 -19.22 26.61
N GLN A 50 -2.08 -18.45 25.73
CA GLN A 50 -2.99 -18.96 24.72
C GLN A 50 -2.21 -19.58 23.57
N LYS A 51 -2.06 -20.91 23.59
CA LYS A 51 -1.52 -21.65 22.45
C LYS A 51 -2.56 -21.69 21.33
N GLY A 52 -2.50 -20.72 20.42
CA GLY A 52 -3.31 -20.74 19.19
C GLY A 52 -2.96 -21.94 18.29
N ARG A 53 -3.89 -22.32 17.41
CA ARG A 53 -3.65 -23.32 16.37
C ARG A 53 -2.45 -22.89 15.53
N ARG A 54 -1.38 -23.69 15.53
CA ARG A 54 -0.23 -23.44 14.64
C ARG A 54 -0.58 -24.02 13.27
N PRO A 55 -0.59 -23.21 12.20
CA PRO A 55 -0.78 -23.75 10.87
C PRO A 55 0.36 -24.72 10.57
N THR A 56 0.00 -25.81 9.91
CA THR A 56 0.89 -26.85 9.43
C THR A 56 1.03 -26.72 7.92
N PHE A 57 1.99 -27.42 7.32
CA PHE A 57 2.08 -27.50 5.86
C PHE A 57 0.83 -28.10 5.20
N ALA A 58 0.04 -28.88 5.94
CA ALA A 58 -1.24 -29.41 5.47
C ALA A 58 -2.36 -28.36 5.44
N ASP A 59 -2.20 -27.23 6.14
CA ASP A 59 -3.13 -26.10 6.07
C ASP A 59 -2.89 -25.22 4.84
N ILE A 60 -1.85 -25.48 4.06
CA ILE A 60 -1.61 -24.78 2.79
C ILE A 60 -2.67 -25.25 1.79
N PRO A 61 -3.50 -24.34 1.25
CA PRO A 61 -4.49 -24.70 0.25
C PRO A 61 -3.81 -25.24 -1.01
N ALA A 62 -4.50 -26.13 -1.72
CA ALA A 62 -4.03 -26.63 -3.00
C ALA A 62 -3.83 -25.48 -3.99
N ILE A 63 -2.86 -25.64 -4.90
CA ILE A 63 -2.62 -24.67 -5.97
C ILE A 63 -3.91 -24.55 -6.80
N PRO A 64 -4.45 -23.35 -6.98
CA PRO A 64 -5.64 -23.15 -7.79
C PRO A 64 -5.41 -23.66 -9.22
N THR A 65 -6.31 -24.51 -9.72
CA THR A 65 -6.22 -25.09 -11.07
C THR A 65 -6.87 -24.21 -12.14
N ASP A 66 -7.60 -23.18 -11.72
CA ASP A 66 -8.30 -22.21 -12.57
C ASP A 66 -7.42 -21.02 -13.00
N VAL A 67 -6.10 -21.11 -12.76
CA VAL A 67 -5.15 -20.11 -13.25
C VAL A 67 -4.97 -20.20 -14.76
N ARG A 68 -4.83 -19.03 -15.39
CA ARG A 68 -4.64 -18.93 -16.83
C ARG A 68 -3.30 -19.57 -17.24
N GLY A 69 -3.37 -20.61 -18.06
CA GLY A 69 -2.17 -21.29 -18.55
C GLY A 69 -1.29 -20.42 -19.46
N PRO A 70 0.00 -20.75 -19.63
CA PRO A 70 0.97 -19.94 -20.39
C PRO A 70 0.55 -19.65 -21.83
N ALA A 71 -0.04 -20.63 -22.52
CA ALA A 71 -0.51 -20.45 -23.90
C ALA A 71 -1.59 -19.36 -24.03
N ARG A 72 -2.51 -19.29 -23.06
CA ARG A 72 -3.57 -18.27 -23.05
C ARG A 72 -3.04 -16.90 -22.67
N ILE A 73 -2.02 -16.83 -21.81
CA ILE A 73 -1.30 -15.56 -21.53
C ILE A 73 -0.63 -15.06 -22.81
N LYS A 74 0.12 -15.93 -23.50
CA LYS A 74 0.79 -15.58 -24.76
C LYS A 74 -0.20 -15.05 -25.81
N ALA A 75 -1.32 -15.75 -26.01
CA ALA A 75 -2.34 -15.33 -26.97
C ALA A 75 -2.92 -13.94 -26.66
N LEU A 76 -3.10 -13.60 -25.38
CA LEU A 76 -3.57 -12.27 -24.97
C LEU A 76 -2.53 -11.19 -25.21
N VAL A 77 -1.26 -11.48 -24.91
CA VAL A 77 -0.15 -10.55 -25.19
C VAL A 77 -0.04 -10.28 -26.68
N GLU A 78 -0.12 -11.31 -27.53
CA GLU A 78 -0.12 -11.16 -28.98
C GLU A 78 -1.32 -10.36 -29.49
N ALA A 79 -2.51 -10.57 -28.92
CA ALA A 79 -3.69 -9.78 -29.25
C ALA A 79 -3.51 -8.29 -28.89
N GLU A 80 -2.99 -8.01 -27.70
CA GLU A 80 -2.71 -6.64 -27.25
C GLU A 80 -1.67 -5.94 -28.12
N GLN A 81 -0.59 -6.65 -28.47
CA GLN A 81 0.44 -6.10 -29.36
C GLN A 81 -0.12 -5.75 -30.74
N ARG A 82 -1.01 -6.59 -31.30
CA ARG A 82 -1.71 -6.30 -32.55
C ARG A 82 -2.62 -5.07 -32.43
N ALA A 83 -3.37 -4.96 -31.34
CA ALA A 83 -4.24 -3.82 -31.07
C ALA A 83 -3.42 -2.51 -30.94
N ALA A 84 -2.32 -2.54 -30.19
CA ALA A 84 -1.41 -1.41 -30.06
C ALA A 84 -0.76 -1.01 -31.39
N ALA A 85 -0.35 -1.99 -32.22
CA ALA A 85 0.17 -1.72 -33.55
C ALA A 85 -0.87 -1.08 -34.47
N LYS A 86 -2.14 -1.51 -34.38
CA LYS A 86 -3.25 -0.89 -35.10
C LYS A 86 -3.48 0.55 -34.63
N LEU A 87 -3.57 0.76 -33.32
CA LEU A 87 -3.78 2.09 -32.74
C LEU A 87 -2.68 3.08 -33.17
N ARG A 88 -1.41 2.67 -33.19
CA ARG A 88 -0.33 3.54 -33.66
C ARG A 88 -0.48 3.97 -35.12
N ARG A 89 -0.97 3.08 -35.99
CA ARG A 89 -1.22 3.41 -37.40
C ARG A 89 -2.42 4.35 -37.54
N ASP A 90 -3.49 4.08 -36.79
CA ASP A 90 -4.72 4.87 -36.87
C ASP A 90 -4.56 6.25 -36.20
N ALA A 91 -3.67 6.36 -35.22
CA ALA A 91 -3.34 7.58 -34.50
C ALA A 91 -2.15 8.34 -35.11
N ALA A 92 -1.71 7.95 -36.31
CA ALA A 92 -0.59 8.63 -36.95
C ALA A 92 -0.94 10.10 -37.23
N PRO A 93 -0.01 11.05 -37.07
CA PRO A 93 -0.30 12.48 -37.29
C PRO A 93 -0.85 12.76 -38.70
N GLU A 94 -0.36 12.03 -39.69
CA GLU A 94 -0.78 12.11 -41.09
C GLU A 94 -2.18 11.56 -41.37
N THR A 95 -2.82 10.85 -40.44
CA THR A 95 -4.19 10.31 -40.61
C THR A 95 -5.30 11.31 -40.28
N PHE A 96 -4.99 12.43 -39.61
CA PHE A 96 -5.98 13.46 -39.27
C PHE A 96 -5.59 14.80 -39.86
N THR A 97 -6.42 15.29 -40.79
CA THR A 97 -6.32 16.66 -41.29
C THR A 97 -7.33 17.53 -40.55
N LEU A 98 -6.84 18.51 -39.79
CA LEU A 98 -7.70 19.56 -39.22
C LEU A 98 -8.12 20.51 -40.34
N THR A 99 -9.40 20.47 -40.72
CA THR A 99 -10.00 21.41 -41.67
C THR A 99 -10.86 22.43 -40.92
N ASP A 100 -10.90 23.68 -41.41
CA ASP A 100 -11.75 24.74 -40.86
C ASP A 100 -11.52 25.04 -39.37
N THR A 101 -10.24 25.05 -38.94
CA THR A 101 -9.86 25.43 -37.56
C THR A 101 -10.35 26.82 -37.19
N GLU A 102 -10.24 27.77 -38.12
CA GLU A 102 -10.67 29.15 -37.95
C GLU A 102 -12.20 29.27 -37.85
N GLY A 103 -12.95 28.57 -38.70
CA GLY A 103 -14.41 28.55 -38.63
C GLY A 103 -14.91 27.86 -37.36
N TYR A 104 -14.28 26.77 -36.93
CA TYR A 104 -14.56 26.17 -35.63
C TYR A 104 -14.30 27.14 -34.48
N ALA A 105 -13.13 27.81 -34.47
CA ALA A 105 -12.79 28.77 -33.44
C ALA A 105 -13.75 29.99 -33.44
N ALA A 106 -14.18 30.46 -34.60
CA ALA A 106 -15.17 31.52 -34.72
C ALA A 106 -16.53 31.10 -34.15
N ARG A 107 -17.02 29.90 -34.49
CA ARG A 107 -18.25 29.32 -33.93
C ARG A 107 -18.14 29.13 -32.42
N ALA A 108 -17.02 28.63 -31.92
CA ALA A 108 -16.77 28.44 -30.50
C ALA A 108 -16.77 29.77 -29.74
N ARG A 109 -16.14 30.81 -30.28
CA ARG A 109 -16.19 32.17 -29.70
C ARG A 109 -17.60 32.77 -29.73
N ALA A 110 -18.36 32.54 -30.80
CA ALA A 110 -19.74 33.00 -30.90
C ALA A 110 -20.69 32.26 -29.94
N ALA A 111 -20.47 30.96 -29.74
CA ALA A 111 -21.25 30.13 -28.82
C ALA A 111 -20.84 30.33 -27.35
N ALA A 112 -19.60 30.73 -27.10
CA ALA A 112 -19.15 31.13 -25.78
C ALA A 112 -19.85 32.44 -25.40
N LYS A 113 -20.89 32.34 -24.57
CA LYS A 113 -21.41 33.49 -23.84
C LYS A 113 -20.29 33.95 -22.90
N ALA A 114 -19.53 34.95 -23.32
CA ALA A 114 -18.59 35.61 -22.43
C ALA A 114 -19.38 36.01 -21.16
N PRO A 115 -18.88 35.70 -19.96
CA PRO A 115 -19.42 36.29 -18.75
C PRO A 115 -19.50 37.80 -18.96
N ASP A 116 -20.60 38.42 -18.56
CA ASP A 116 -20.67 39.87 -18.58
C ASP A 116 -19.59 40.40 -17.64
N PHE A 117 -18.50 40.92 -18.21
CA PHE A 117 -17.41 41.56 -17.48
C PHE A 117 -17.73 43.02 -17.15
N GLY A 118 -19.00 43.43 -17.28
CA GLY A 118 -19.50 44.70 -16.79
C GLY A 118 -19.10 44.94 -15.33
N ALA A 119 -18.95 46.21 -14.97
CA ALA A 119 -18.75 46.58 -13.58
C ALA A 119 -19.90 46.00 -12.73
N PRO A 120 -19.62 45.37 -11.58
CA PRO A 120 -20.66 44.80 -10.73
C PRO A 120 -21.76 45.82 -10.46
N THR A 121 -23.00 45.43 -10.74
CA THR A 121 -24.16 46.27 -10.50
C THR A 121 -24.40 46.43 -8.99
N ASP A 122 -25.23 47.39 -8.62
CA ASP A 122 -25.62 47.55 -7.21
C ASP A 122 -26.37 46.32 -6.68
N ALA A 123 -27.08 45.59 -7.56
CA ALA A 123 -27.71 44.31 -7.23
C ALA A 123 -26.65 43.23 -6.93
N ASP A 124 -25.60 43.11 -7.75
CA ASP A 124 -24.52 42.15 -7.53
C ASP A 124 -23.77 42.42 -6.21
N ARG A 125 -23.63 43.71 -5.84
CA ARG A 125 -23.04 44.13 -4.56
C ARG A 125 -23.94 43.76 -3.39
N ALA A 126 -25.25 44.02 -3.50
CA ALA A 126 -26.23 43.65 -2.48
C ALA A 126 -26.29 42.12 -2.26
N ASP A 127 -26.23 41.33 -3.33
CA ASP A 127 -26.20 39.87 -3.26
C ASP A 127 -24.92 39.37 -2.57
N THR A 128 -23.79 39.99 -2.87
CA THR A 128 -22.50 39.69 -2.22
C THR A 128 -22.55 40.02 -0.72
N GLU A 129 -23.13 41.16 -0.35
CA GLU A 129 -23.29 41.56 1.05
C GLU A 129 -24.26 40.64 1.81
N ALA A 130 -25.38 40.24 1.19
CA ALA A 130 -26.33 39.29 1.74
C ALA A 130 -25.68 37.91 1.97
N PHE A 131 -24.90 37.43 1.00
CA PHE A 131 -24.13 36.20 1.15
C PHE A 131 -23.12 36.30 2.29
N ALA A 132 -22.39 37.41 2.38
CA ALA A 132 -21.43 37.65 3.46
C ALA A 132 -22.11 37.73 4.84
N ALA A 133 -23.28 38.35 4.93
CA ALA A 133 -24.08 38.40 6.16
C ALA A 133 -24.56 36.99 6.57
N ALA A 134 -25.06 36.19 5.63
CA ALA A 134 -25.46 34.81 5.88
C ALA A 134 -24.27 33.93 6.31
N ALA A 135 -23.10 34.11 5.70
CA ALA A 135 -21.88 33.42 6.08
C ALA A 135 -21.43 33.79 7.51
N ARG A 136 -21.48 35.07 7.88
CA ARG A 136 -21.17 35.53 9.25
C ARG A 136 -22.18 35.00 10.27
N GLY A 137 -23.47 34.96 9.93
CA GLY A 137 -24.52 34.37 10.76
C GLY A 137 -24.25 32.90 11.07
N ARG A 138 -23.86 32.12 10.05
CA ARG A 138 -23.46 30.71 10.21
C ARG A 138 -22.15 30.51 10.97
N ALA A 139 -21.24 31.48 10.90
CA ALA A 139 -19.95 31.43 11.59
C ALA A 139 -20.00 31.95 13.04
N SER A 140 -21.17 32.40 13.53
CA SER A 140 -21.33 32.76 14.94
C SER A 140 -21.24 31.51 15.83
N ALA A 141 -20.30 31.52 16.77
CA ALA A 141 -20.11 30.42 17.70
C ALA A 141 -21.36 30.24 18.60
N PRO A 142 -21.76 29.00 18.94
CA PRO A 142 -22.84 28.79 19.91
C PRO A 142 -22.48 29.45 21.24
N SER A 143 -23.45 30.09 21.89
CA SER A 143 -23.20 30.87 23.10
C SER A 143 -22.61 30.01 24.22
N SER A 144 -21.45 30.40 24.74
CA SER A 144 -20.80 29.76 25.89
C SER A 144 -21.28 30.38 27.21
N GLN A 145 -22.59 30.54 27.40
CA GLN A 145 -23.12 30.93 28.71
C GLN A 145 -23.54 29.68 29.48
N PRO A 146 -22.93 29.39 30.65
CA PRO A 146 -23.46 28.38 31.55
C PRO A 146 -24.81 28.85 32.10
N LYS A 147 -25.78 27.92 32.16
CA LYS A 147 -27.01 28.08 32.96
C LYS A 147 -26.68 28.03 34.45
#